data_AF-A0A914R2J1-F1
#
_entry.id   AF-A0A914R2J1-F1
#
_cell.length_a   1.000
_cell.length_b   1.000
_cell.length_c   1.000
_cell.angle_alpha   90.00
_cell.angle_beta   90.00
_cell.angle_gamma   90.00
#
_symmetry.space_group_name_H-M   'P 1'
#
loop_
_entity.id
_entity.type
_entity.pdbx_description
1 polymer ?
#
loop_
_entity_poly.entity_id
_entity_poly.type
_entity_poly.pdbx_seq_one_letter_code
_entity_poly.pdbx_strand_id
1 'polypeptide(L)'
;MYKRGPLEETISDFWRMIHQESINTIIMLCRTSEDSKQKCAQYWPEVDGENKTYGSMFVMNKKTEHEDRFETYVLEVLPEGCSNSTLVKLIQMTDWPGRGVPQSGFTVLRLLRMIPL
;
A
#
# COMPACT_ATOMS: atom_id res chain seq x y z
N MET A 1 20.78 1.09 -1.81
CA MET A 1 20.13 0.21 -0.81
C MET A 1 18.63 0.46 -0.94
N TYR A 2 17.95 -0.33 -1.79
CA TYR A 2 16.53 -0.13 -2.10
C TYR A 2 15.69 -0.39 -0.84
N LYS A 3 14.89 0.60 -0.41
CA LYS A 3 14.03 0.46 0.78
C LYS A 3 13.11 -0.74 0.56
N ARG A 4 13.32 -1.77 1.38
CA ARG A 4 12.34 -2.83 1.62
C ARG A 4 11.15 -2.14 2.30
N GLY A 5 9.91 -2.59 2.05
CA GLY A 5 8.72 -1.95 2.64
C GLY A 5 8.74 -1.94 4.18
N PRO A 6 7.70 -1.42 4.85
CA PRO A 6 7.68 -1.29 6.31
C PRO A 6 8.08 -2.61 7.00
N LEU A 7 9.02 -2.52 7.95
CA LEU A 7 9.31 -3.61 8.89
C LEU A 7 8.16 -3.67 9.90
N GLU A 8 7.91 -4.84 10.50
CA GLU A 8 6.79 -5.05 11.43
C GLU A 8 6.78 -4.01 12.55
N GLU A 9 7.95 -3.69 13.12
CA GLU A 9 8.14 -2.70 14.17
C GLU A 9 7.92 -1.24 13.71
N THR A 10 7.95 -0.97 12.40
CA THR A 10 7.83 0.38 11.82
C THR A 10 6.49 0.65 11.13
N ILE A 11 5.55 -0.29 11.12
CA ILE A 11 4.26 -0.13 10.42
C ILE A 11 3.45 1.05 11.00
N SER A 12 3.43 1.19 12.33
CA SER A 12 2.74 2.31 12.98
C SER A 12 3.32 3.65 12.55
N ASP A 13 4.65 3.77 12.48
CA ASP A 13 5.33 5.00 12.07
C ASP A 13 5.07 5.33 10.59
N PHE A 14 5.00 4.29 9.73
CA PHE A 14 4.64 4.44 8.33
C PHE A 14 3.25 5.06 8.17
N TRP A 15 2.22 4.51 8.83
CA TRP A 15 0.86 5.06 8.75
C TRP A 15 0.73 6.44 9.36
N ARG A 16 1.47 6.71 10.44
CA ARG A 16 1.52 8.05 11.04
C ARG A 16 2.08 9.07 10.04
N MET A 17 3.18 8.74 9.35
CA MET A 17 3.75 9.60 8.30
C MET A 17 2.75 9.83 7.16
N ILE A 18 2.06 8.79 6.70
CA ILE A 18 1.05 8.89 5.62
C ILE A 18 -0.07 9.87 6.02
N HIS A 19 -0.58 9.78 7.25
CA HIS A 19 -1.59 10.70 7.76
C HIS A 19 -1.06 12.14 7.90
N GLN A 20 0.11 12.32 8.54
CA GLN A 20 0.70 13.63 8.81
C GLN A 20 1.04 14.41 7.53
N GLU A 21 1.62 13.73 6.54
CA GLU A 21 2.00 14.32 5.26
C GLU A 21 0.82 14.37 4.26
N SER A 22 -0.39 13.98 4.70
CA SER A 22 -1.61 13.96 3.86
C SER A 22 -1.43 13.16 2.56
N ILE A 23 -0.69 12.05 2.62
CA ILE A 23 -0.45 11.21 1.46
C ILE A 23 -1.73 10.46 1.12
N ASN A 24 -2.23 10.68 -0.09
CA ASN A 24 -3.48 10.09 -0.58
C ASN A 24 -3.25 8.89 -1.52
N THR A 25 -2.01 8.62 -1.95
CA THR A 25 -1.68 7.56 -2.89
C THR A 25 -0.38 6.85 -2.48
N ILE A 26 -0.42 5.52 -2.37
CA ILE A 26 0.75 4.67 -2.12
C ILE A 26 0.91 3.75 -3.33
N ILE A 27 2.12 3.69 -3.89
CA ILE A 27 2.46 2.75 -4.97
C ILE A 27 3.36 1.66 -4.40
N MET A 28 2.89 0.41 -4.44
CA MET A 28 3.64 -0.77 -4.01
C MET A 28 4.06 -1.60 -5.22
N LEU A 29 5.37 -1.62 -5.49
CA LEU A 29 5.95 -2.27 -6.67
C LEU A 29 6.47 -3.70 -6.40
N CYS A 30 6.20 -4.26 -5.23
CA CYS A 30 6.72 -5.56 -4.83
C CYS A 30 5.59 -6.46 -4.31
N ARG A 31 5.70 -7.78 -4.54
CA ARG A 31 4.90 -8.76 -3.81
C ARG A 31 5.32 -8.78 -2.34
N THR A 32 4.36 -9.04 -1.45
CA THR A 32 4.62 -9.28 -0.02
C THR A 32 5.33 -10.63 0.21
N SER A 33 5.17 -11.59 -0.71
CA SER A 33 5.84 -12.89 -0.71
C SER A 33 6.38 -13.33 -2.09
N GLU A 34 7.53 -14.01 -2.09
CA GLU A 34 8.06 -14.75 -3.25
C GLU A 34 8.77 -16.00 -2.69
N ASP A 35 8.47 -17.19 -3.22
CA ASP A 35 9.02 -18.49 -2.78
C ASP A 35 8.97 -18.70 -1.26
N SER A 36 7.78 -18.56 -0.67
CA SER A 36 7.49 -18.78 0.77
C SER A 36 8.36 -17.97 1.76
N LYS A 37 9.07 -16.93 1.28
CA LYS A 37 9.78 -15.95 2.11
C LYS A 37 9.07 -14.60 2.06
N GLN A 38 8.63 -14.13 3.22
CA GLN A 38 8.04 -12.80 3.40
C GLN A 38 9.09 -11.73 3.12
N LYS A 39 8.94 -10.96 2.03
CA LYS A 39 9.86 -9.89 1.63
C LYS A 39 9.44 -8.52 2.13
N CYS A 40 8.14 -8.34 2.38
CA CYS A 40 7.54 -7.14 2.94
C CYS A 40 6.49 -7.57 3.96
N ALA A 41 6.40 -6.86 5.09
CA ALA A 41 5.32 -7.09 6.03
C ALA A 41 3.97 -6.74 5.38
N GLN A 42 2.91 -7.46 5.77
CA GLN A 42 1.55 -7.08 5.42
C GLN A 42 1.11 -5.92 6.32
N TYR A 43 1.19 -4.70 5.79
CA TYR A 43 0.97 -3.47 6.58
C TYR A 43 -0.39 -2.82 6.34
N TRP A 44 -1.27 -3.40 5.52
CA TRP A 44 -2.67 -2.99 5.35
C TRP A 44 -3.62 -4.20 5.42
N PRO A 45 -4.90 -4.02 5.80
CA PRO A 45 -5.92 -5.06 5.66
C PRO A 45 -6.26 -5.28 4.18
N GLU A 46 -6.24 -6.53 3.71
CA GLU A 46 -6.43 -6.85 2.28
C GLU A 46 -7.90 -7.09 1.92
N VAL A 47 -8.69 -7.53 2.91
CA VAL A 47 -10.10 -7.88 2.69
C VAL A 47 -10.97 -6.64 2.81
N ASP A 48 -11.92 -6.49 1.89
CA ASP A 48 -12.89 -5.39 1.94
C ASP A 48 -13.70 -5.41 3.24
N GLY A 49 -13.80 -4.27 3.91
CA GLY A 49 -14.41 -4.11 5.23
C GLY A 49 -13.55 -4.53 6.42
N GLU A 50 -12.38 -5.14 6.20
CA GLU A 50 -11.45 -5.50 7.27
C GLU A 50 -10.72 -4.24 7.80
N ASN A 51 -10.35 -4.29 9.07
CA ASN A 51 -9.55 -3.26 9.70
C ASN A 51 -8.45 -3.89 10.57
N LYS A 52 -7.39 -3.12 10.79
CA LYS A 52 -6.30 -3.49 11.68
C LYS A 52 -5.71 -2.26 12.34
N THR A 53 -5.36 -2.40 13.61
CA THR A 53 -4.67 -1.38 14.37
C THR A 53 -3.18 -1.67 14.40
N TYR A 54 -2.37 -0.68 14.03
CA TYR A 54 -0.92 -0.71 14.05
C TYR A 54 -0.43 0.37 15.02
N GLY A 55 -0.07 -0.02 16.25
CA GLY A 55 0.24 0.95 17.29
C GLY A 55 -0.94 1.89 17.55
N SER A 56 -0.72 3.20 17.38
CA SER A 56 -1.75 4.23 17.54
C SER A 56 -2.48 4.58 16.23
N MET A 57 -2.33 3.76 15.18
CA MET A 57 -2.92 4.01 13.86
C MET A 57 -3.94 2.93 13.52
N PHE A 58 -5.18 3.32 13.33
CA PHE A 58 -6.24 2.46 12.81
C PHE A 58 -6.30 2.54 11.29
N VAL A 59 -6.34 1.40 10.61
CA VAL A 59 -6.43 1.32 9.15
C VAL A 59 -7.57 0.39 8.76
N MET A 60 -8.52 0.88 7.97
CA MET A 60 -9.65 0.11 7.45
C MET A 60 -9.60 0.05 5.93
N ASN A 61 -9.79 -1.13 5.36
CA ASN A 61 -10.03 -1.27 3.94
C ASN A 61 -11.52 -1.06 3.64
N LYS A 62 -11.81 -0.05 2.82
CA LYS A 62 -13.16 0.33 2.40
C LYS A 62 -13.56 -0.27 1.05
N LYS A 63 -12.57 -0.66 0.25
CA LYS A 63 -12.78 -1.18 -1.09
C LYS A 63 -11.51 -1.84 -1.61
N THR A 64 -11.67 -3.02 -2.18
CA THR A 64 -10.64 -3.66 -3.01
C THR A 64 -11.13 -3.76 -4.45
N GLU A 65 -10.27 -3.39 -5.40
CA GLU A 65 -10.50 -3.53 -6.84
C GLU A 65 -9.35 -4.29 -7.49
N HIS A 66 -9.69 -5.27 -8.32
CA HIS A 66 -8.73 -6.04 -9.09
C HIS A 66 -8.82 -5.67 -10.57
N GLU A 67 -7.71 -5.22 -11.15
CA GLU A 67 -7.62 -4.88 -12.57
C GLU A 67 -6.30 -5.39 -13.18
N ASP A 68 -6.38 -6.45 -13.98
CA ASP A 68 -5.26 -7.06 -14.72
C ASP A 68 -4.09 -7.47 -13.79
N ARG A 69 -3.13 -6.57 -13.57
CA ARG A 69 -1.92 -6.82 -12.76
C ARG A 69 -1.83 -5.93 -11.52
N PHE A 70 -2.90 -5.19 -11.24
CA PHE A 70 -2.98 -4.24 -10.16
C PHE A 70 -4.07 -4.65 -9.18
N GLU A 71 -3.71 -4.65 -7.91
CA GLU A 71 -4.67 -4.61 -6.80
C GLU A 71 -4.73 -3.18 -6.30
N THR A 72 -5.94 -2.64 -6.19
CA THR A 72 -6.17 -1.29 -5.65
C THR A 72 -6.99 -1.38 -4.39
N TYR A 73 -6.52 -0.72 -3.33
CA TYR A 73 -7.17 -0.68 -2.02
C TYR A 73 -7.50 0.77 -1.68
N VAL A 74 -8.73 1.03 -1.25
CA VAL A 74 -9.14 2.32 -0.66
C VAL A 74 -9.09 2.16 0.85
N LEU A 75 -8.10 2.76 1.47
CA LEU A 75 -7.82 2.65 2.89
C LEU A 75 -8.23 3.92 3.61
N GLU A 76 -8.95 3.78 4.71
CA GLU A 76 -9.18 4.86 5.66
C GLU A 76 -8.19 4.73 6.82
N VAL A 77 -7.37 5.76 7.02
CA VAL A 77 -6.34 5.82 8.05
C VAL A 77 -6.75 6.84 9.12
N LEU A 78 -6.82 6.40 10.38
CA LEU A 78 -7.28 7.21 11.50
C LEU A 78 -6.29 7.10 12.68
N PRO A 79 -5.68 8.20 13.15
CA PRO A 79 -4.94 8.19 14.40
C PRO A 79 -5.87 7.98 15.60
N GLU A 80 -5.39 7.26 16.60
CA GLU A 80 -6.11 7.04 17.85
C GLU A 80 -6.49 8.37 18.52
N GLY A 81 -7.73 8.43 19.02
CA GLY A 81 -8.27 9.62 19.69
C GLY A 81 -8.57 10.81 18.77
N CYS A 82 -8.37 10.67 17.46
CA CYS A 82 -8.73 11.68 16.46
C CYS A 82 -10.03 11.30 15.74
N SER A 83 -10.75 12.29 15.23
CA SER A 83 -11.91 12.10 14.35
C SER A 83 -11.58 12.28 12.86
N ASN A 84 -10.41 12.84 12.56
CA ASN A 84 -10.01 13.18 11.20
C ASN A 84 -9.22 12.02 10.59
N SER A 85 -9.83 11.35 9.61
CA SER A 85 -9.18 10.31 8.82
C SER A 85 -8.56 10.84 7.53
N THR A 86 -7.62 10.08 6.98
CA THR A 86 -7.06 10.26 5.63
C THR A 86 -7.49 9.08 4.76
N LEU A 87 -8.07 9.37 3.60
CA LEU A 87 -8.34 8.35 2.59
C LEU A 87 -7.11 8.18 1.71
N VAL A 88 -6.64 6.93 1.59
CA VAL A 88 -5.41 6.55 0.90
C VAL A 88 -5.72 5.47 -0.12
N LYS A 89 -5.34 5.71 -1.38
CA LYS A 89 -5.38 4.70 -2.43
C LYS A 89 -4.04 3.97 -2.48
N LEU A 90 -4.01 2.69 -2.11
CA LEU A 90 -2.84 1.84 -2.28
C LEU A 90 -2.98 1.06 -3.59
N ILE A 91 -2.02 1.20 -4.49
CA ILE A 91 -1.96 0.47 -5.76
C ILE A 91 -0.77 -0.49 -5.68
N GLN A 92 -1.07 -1.78 -5.64
CA GLN A 92 -0.06 -2.84 -5.65
C GLN A 92 0.06 -3.42 -7.05
N MET A 93 1.26 -3.39 -7.60
CA MET A 93 1.59 -4.10 -8.83
C MET A 93 2.11 -5.50 -8.50
N THR A 94 1.37 -6.53 -8.91
CA THR A 94 1.63 -7.91 -8.49
C THR A 94 2.59 -8.66 -9.41
N ASP A 95 3.08 -8.06 -10.50
CA ASP A 95 3.92 -8.74 -11.49
C ASP A 95 5.27 -8.05 -11.78
N TRP A 96 5.73 -7.13 -10.92
CA TRP A 96 7.02 -6.48 -11.14
C TRP A 96 8.16 -7.51 -11.12
N PRO A 97 8.96 -7.66 -12.19
CA PRO A 97 10.02 -8.65 -12.24
C PRO A 97 11.11 -8.31 -11.23
N GLY A 98 11.42 -9.25 -10.31
CA GLY A 98 12.40 -9.06 -9.24
C GLY A 98 13.84 -8.75 -9.72
N ARG A 99 14.12 -8.94 -11.01
CA ARG A 99 15.33 -8.46 -11.71
C ARG A 99 14.91 -7.82 -13.05
N GLY A 100 15.20 -6.53 -13.23
CA GLY A 100 14.90 -5.77 -14.45
C GLY A 100 13.74 -4.79 -14.29
N VAL A 101 13.28 -4.25 -15.42
CA VAL A 101 12.04 -3.48 -15.53
C VAL A 101 10.99 -4.36 -16.21
N PRO A 102 9.68 -4.10 -16.03
CA PRO A 102 8.65 -4.75 -16.84
C PRO A 102 9.03 -4.66 -18.32
N GLN A 103 8.90 -5.76 -19.06
CA GLN A 103 9.29 -5.82 -20.48
C GLN A 103 8.54 -4.79 -21.36
N SER A 104 7.43 -4.25 -20.84
CA SER A 104 6.60 -3.25 -21.49
C SER A 104 6.57 -1.96 -20.67
N GLY A 105 7.06 -0.85 -21.25
CA GLY A 105 6.98 0.49 -20.64
C GLY A 105 5.54 0.98 -20.41
N PHE A 106 4.55 0.34 -21.04
CA PHE A 106 3.13 0.65 -20.86
C PHE A 106 2.66 0.42 -19.41
N THR A 107 3.25 -0.52 -18.68
CA THR A 107 2.87 -0.79 -17.28
C THR A 107 3.23 0.38 -16.36
N VAL A 108 4.41 0.98 -16.57
CA VAL A 108 4.84 2.19 -15.84
C VAL A 108 3.99 3.40 -16.24
N LEU A 109 3.66 3.54 -17.52
CA LEU A 109 2.77 4.60 -17.99
C LEU A 109 1.35 4.47 -17.43
N ARG A 110 0.84 3.24 -17.24
CA ARG A 110 -0.46 2.98 -16.62
C ARG A 110 -0.45 3.33 -15.13
N LEU A 111 0.61 2.98 -14.41
CA LEU A 111 0.83 3.42 -13.02
C LEU A 111 0.82 4.95 -12.90
N LEU A 112 1.55 5.66 -13.76
CA LEU A 112 1.57 7.13 -13.76
C LEU A 112 0.18 7.74 -14.02
N ARG A 113 -0.66 7.09 -14.83
CA ARG A 113 -2.04 7.53 -15.09
C ARG A 113 -3.00 7.28 -13.92
N MET A 114 -2.68 6.35 -13.02
CA MET A 114 -3.53 6.05 -11.85
C MET A 114 -3.28 7.00 -10.68
N ILE A 115 -2.20 7.78 -10.74
CA ILE A 115 -1.90 8.85 -9.78
C ILE A 115 -2.74 10.08 -10.17
N PRO A 116 -3.64 10.56 -9.31
CA PRO A 116 -4.31 11.83 -9.55
C PRO A 116 -3.26 12.96 -9.56
N LEU A 117 -3.31 13.84 -10.57
CA LEU A 117 -2.52 15.08 -10.59
C LEU A 117 -2.96 16.04 -9.47
#